data_AF-A0A957VQY6-F1
#
_entry.id   AF-A0A957VQY6-F1
#
_cell.length_a   1.000
_cell.length_b   1.000
_cell.length_c   1.000
_cell.angle_alpha   90.00
_cell.angle_beta   90.00
_cell.angle_gamma   90.00
#
_symmetry.space_group_name_H-M   'P 1'
#
loop_
_entity.id
_entity.type
_entity.pdbx_description
1 polymer ?
#
loop_
_entity_poly.entity_id
_entity_poly.type
_entity_poly.pdbx_seq_one_letter_code
_entity_poly.pdbx_strand_id
1 'polypeptide(L)'
;MNPTTGEVLALVGSADFDNVEIDGQVNMALAPRQPGSTIKPLVYLTTFRQEDRPLSERWTSGTLVADIEEQFPDGANPPYVPTDYDNKERGMVTVRTALANSLNIPAVRALQHAGISAFLDTAQRLGISTLTRPDYGLSLALGAGEIPLI
;
A
#
# COMPACT_ATOMS: atom_id res chain seq x y z
N MET A 1 2.09 -7.71 -19.13
CA MET A 1 1.49 -8.95 -18.62
C MET A 1 0.08 -9.09 -19.19
N ASN A 2 -0.35 -10.32 -19.52
CA ASN A 2 -1.75 -10.62 -19.80
C ASN A 2 -2.49 -10.85 -18.45
N PRO A 3 -3.50 -10.06 -18.08
CA PRO A 3 -4.15 -10.18 -16.76
C PRO A 3 -5.02 -11.43 -16.61
N THR A 4 -5.37 -12.11 -17.70
CA THR A 4 -6.18 -13.34 -17.67
C THR A 4 -5.31 -14.59 -17.51
N THR A 5 -4.14 -14.61 -18.13
CA THR A 5 -3.26 -15.79 -18.13
C THR A 5 -2.02 -15.66 -17.25
N GLY A 6 -1.64 -14.44 -16.86
CA GLY A 6 -0.38 -14.15 -16.17
C GLY A 6 0.85 -14.09 -17.10
N GLU A 7 0.69 -14.26 -18.41
CA GLU A 7 1.81 -14.30 -19.36
C GLU A 7 2.59 -12.97 -19.39
N VAL A 8 3.92 -13.05 -19.34
CA VAL A 8 4.82 -11.91 -19.45
C VAL A 8 5.01 -11.53 -20.92
N LEU A 9 4.26 -10.52 -21.38
CA LEU A 9 4.34 -10.01 -22.75
C LEU A 9 5.61 -9.18 -23.03
N ALA A 10 6.13 -8.52 -21.99
CA ALA A 10 7.36 -7.73 -22.04
C ALA A 10 7.92 -7.59 -20.63
N LEU A 11 9.25 -7.61 -20.51
CA LEU A 11 9.97 -7.36 -19.27
C LEU A 11 11.22 -6.54 -19.59
N VAL A 12 11.32 -5.36 -18.99
CA VAL A 12 12.46 -4.45 -19.14
C VAL A 12 13.04 -4.22 -17.76
N GLY A 13 14.26 -4.72 -17.54
CA GLY A 13 14.92 -4.67 -16.24
C GLY A 13 15.70 -3.39 -15.97
N SER A 14 16.16 -2.71 -17.01
CA SER A 14 17.00 -1.52 -16.91
C SER A 14 16.86 -0.64 -18.16
N ALA A 15 17.34 0.61 -18.08
CA ALA A 15 17.33 1.53 -19.21
C ALA A 15 18.34 1.12 -20.30
N ASP A 16 19.47 0.54 -19.90
CA ASP A 16 20.53 0.02 -20.77
C ASP A 16 21.21 -1.16 -20.04
N PHE A 17 21.23 -2.33 -20.68
CA PHE A 17 21.77 -3.57 -20.08
C PHE A 17 23.29 -3.55 -19.96
N ASP A 18 23.98 -2.90 -20.90
CA ASP A 18 25.44 -2.92 -21.00
C ASP A 18 26.10 -1.72 -20.27
N ASN A 19 25.29 -0.80 -19.73
CA ASN A 19 25.79 0.36 -19.00
C ASN A 19 26.17 0.01 -17.56
N VAL A 20 27.47 -0.09 -17.31
CA VAL A 20 28.05 -0.40 -15.99
C VAL A 20 27.83 0.71 -14.97
N GLU A 21 27.71 1.98 -15.37
CA GLU A 21 27.55 3.11 -14.43
C GLU A 21 26.20 3.09 -13.69
N ILE A 22 25.20 2.44 -14.27
CA ILE A 22 23.84 2.33 -13.69
C ILE A 22 23.53 0.91 -13.21
N ASP A 23 24.53 0.03 -13.13
CA ASP A 23 24.35 -1.40 -12.88
C ASP A 23 23.34 -2.03 -13.86
N GLY A 24 23.50 -1.79 -15.17
CA GLY A 24 22.53 -2.15 -16.22
C GLY A 24 22.05 -3.60 -16.25
N GLN A 25 22.83 -4.52 -15.71
CA GLN A 25 22.47 -5.95 -15.61
C GLN A 25 21.53 -6.27 -14.43
N VAL A 26 21.29 -5.31 -13.52
CA VAL A 26 20.31 -5.44 -12.45
C VAL A 26 18.91 -5.34 -13.05
N ASN A 27 18.14 -6.41 -12.90
CA ASN A 27 16.75 -6.44 -13.33
C ASN A 27 15.84 -5.79 -12.28
N MET A 28 15.57 -4.50 -12.44
CA MET A 28 14.70 -3.73 -11.55
C MET A 28 13.24 -4.18 -11.55
N ALA A 29 12.80 -4.97 -12.53
CA ALA A 29 11.46 -5.56 -12.50
C ALA A 29 11.36 -6.69 -11.44
N LEU A 30 12.47 -7.37 -11.13
CA LEU A 30 12.52 -8.48 -10.17
C LEU A 30 13.11 -8.07 -8.81
N ALA A 31 13.80 -6.92 -8.75
CA ALA A 31 14.41 -6.43 -7.52
C ALA A 31 13.35 -5.84 -6.57
N PRO A 32 13.25 -6.29 -5.30
CA PRO A 32 12.34 -5.69 -4.33
C PRO A 32 12.64 -4.21 -4.09
N ARG A 33 11.59 -3.39 -4.10
CA ARG A 33 11.64 -1.94 -3.80
C ARG A 33 10.39 -1.48 -3.09
N GLN A 34 10.49 -0.36 -2.41
CA GLN A 34 9.33 0.29 -1.80
C GLN A 34 8.35 0.73 -2.91
N PRO A 35 7.11 0.22 -2.93
CA PRO A 35 6.12 0.55 -3.96
C PRO A 35 5.54 1.96 -3.78
N GLY A 36 5.79 2.59 -2.64
CA GLY A 36 5.17 3.86 -2.27
C GLY A 36 3.64 3.76 -2.29
N SER A 37 3.00 4.81 -2.79
CA SER A 37 1.53 4.90 -2.86
C SER A 37 0.84 3.84 -3.74
N THR A 38 1.58 3.12 -4.59
CA THR A 38 0.98 2.05 -5.42
C THR A 38 0.47 0.87 -4.59
N ILE A 39 0.82 0.79 -3.30
CA ILE A 39 0.27 -0.19 -2.34
C ILE A 39 -1.16 0.13 -1.87
N LYS A 40 -1.59 1.39 -1.93
CA LYS A 40 -2.87 1.85 -1.37
C LYS A 40 -4.10 1.08 -1.89
N PRO A 41 -4.20 0.73 -3.19
CA PRO A 41 -5.28 -0.13 -3.67
C PRO A 41 -5.43 -1.44 -2.88
N LEU A 42 -4.31 -2.06 -2.46
CA LEU A 42 -4.33 -3.30 -1.66
C LEU A 42 -4.79 -3.03 -0.22
N VAL A 43 -4.43 -1.89 0.36
CA VAL A 43 -4.91 -1.46 1.68
C VAL A 43 -6.44 -1.33 1.66
N TYR A 44 -7.01 -0.59 0.71
CA TYR A 44 -8.45 -0.43 0.60
C TYR A 44 -9.17 -1.73 0.23
N LEU A 45 -8.59 -2.55 -0.65
CA LEU A 45 -9.11 -3.89 -0.93
C LEU A 45 -9.23 -4.71 0.36
N THR A 46 -8.24 -4.64 1.25
CA THR A 46 -8.27 -5.33 2.54
C THR A 46 -9.47 -4.89 3.38
N THR A 47 -9.75 -3.57 3.44
CA THR A 47 -10.94 -3.05 4.16
C THR A 47 -12.27 -3.54 3.59
N PHE A 48 -12.34 -3.79 2.28
CA PHE A 48 -13.56 -4.28 1.61
C PHE A 48 -13.79 -5.78 1.81
N ARG A 49 -12.73 -6.55 2.10
CA ARG A 49 -12.76 -8.02 2.20
C ARG A 49 -12.94 -8.56 3.63
N GLN A 50 -13.33 -7.71 4.57
CA GLN A 50 -13.54 -8.10 5.98
C GLN A 50 -14.93 -8.73 6.19
N GLU A 51 -15.14 -9.90 5.58
CA GLU A 51 -16.42 -10.62 5.62
C GLU A 51 -16.79 -11.18 7.00
N ASP A 52 -15.82 -11.26 7.90
CA ASP A 52 -15.97 -11.61 9.31
C ASP A 52 -16.53 -10.45 10.15
N ARG A 53 -16.43 -9.21 9.68
CA ARG A 53 -16.93 -8.03 10.39
C ARG A 53 -18.42 -7.77 10.18
N PRO A 54 -19.11 -7.15 11.15
CA PRO A 54 -20.47 -6.64 10.98
C PRO A 54 -20.59 -5.71 9.76
N LEU A 55 -21.73 -5.70 9.08
CA LEU A 55 -21.97 -4.82 7.92
C LEU A 55 -21.74 -3.34 8.25
N SER A 56 -22.02 -2.91 9.48
CA SER A 56 -21.80 -1.54 9.96
C SER A 56 -20.33 -1.14 10.03
N GLU A 57 -19.41 -2.10 10.06
CA GLU A 57 -17.97 -1.88 10.13
C GLU A 57 -17.28 -2.08 8.78
N ARG A 58 -17.97 -2.65 7.78
CA ARG A 58 -17.39 -2.90 6.46
C ARG A 58 -17.27 -1.60 5.67
N TRP A 59 -16.08 -1.36 5.16
CA TRP A 59 -15.87 -0.22 4.28
C TRP A 59 -16.42 -0.49 2.89
N THR A 60 -16.88 0.57 2.25
CA THR A 60 -17.25 0.61 0.84
C THR A 60 -16.55 1.79 0.20
N SER A 61 -16.61 1.88 -1.12
CA SER A 61 -16.15 3.06 -1.85
C SER A 61 -16.83 4.37 -1.42
N GLY A 62 -18.01 4.32 -0.77
CA GLY A 62 -18.74 5.47 -0.25
C GLY A 62 -18.52 5.75 1.24
N THR A 63 -17.80 4.88 1.95
CA THR A 63 -17.49 5.10 3.38
C THR A 63 -16.72 6.40 3.54
N LEU A 64 -17.12 7.21 4.52
CA LEU A 64 -16.43 8.44 4.87
C LEU A 64 -15.21 8.11 5.75
N VAL A 65 -14.10 8.76 5.45
CA VAL A 65 -12.82 8.61 6.13
C VAL A 65 -12.24 10.01 6.35
N ALA A 66 -11.70 10.25 7.54
CA ALA A 66 -11.12 11.54 7.87
C ALA A 66 -9.71 11.69 7.26
N ASP A 67 -9.51 12.80 6.59
CA ASP A 67 -8.25 13.35 6.10
C ASP A 67 -7.94 14.62 6.90
N ILE A 68 -7.55 14.41 8.17
CA ILE A 68 -7.19 15.45 9.14
C ILE A 68 -5.95 14.98 9.92
N GLU A 69 -5.15 15.90 10.44
CA GLU A 69 -3.97 15.54 11.23
C GLU A 69 -4.34 14.54 12.35
N GLU A 70 -3.62 13.42 12.38
CA GLU A 70 -3.89 12.34 13.32
C GLU A 70 -2.59 11.69 13.79
N GLN A 71 -2.54 11.39 15.07
CA GLN A 71 -1.45 10.64 15.69
C GLN A 71 -1.86 9.18 15.82
N PHE A 72 -1.14 8.30 15.13
CA PHE A 72 -1.34 6.86 15.20
C PHE A 72 -0.39 6.24 16.25
N PRO A 73 -0.89 5.47 17.22
CA PRO A 73 -0.03 4.81 18.21
C PRO A 73 1.01 3.88 17.56
N ASP A 74 2.27 3.96 18.00
CA ASP A 74 3.39 3.14 17.48
C ASP A 74 4.17 2.43 18.61
N GLY A 75 3.44 1.73 19.48
CA GLY A 75 4.04 0.98 20.59
C GLY A 75 4.84 1.87 21.55
N ALA A 76 6.15 1.61 21.66
CA ALA A 76 7.07 2.38 22.50
C ALA A 76 7.70 3.59 21.79
N ASN A 77 7.50 3.73 20.47
CA ASN A 77 7.99 4.86 19.70
C ASN A 77 7.04 6.07 19.85
N PRO A 78 7.50 7.28 19.48
CA PRO A 78 6.60 8.41 19.28
C PRO A 78 5.46 8.04 18.30
N PRO A 79 4.25 8.58 18.48
CA PRO A 79 3.16 8.34 17.56
C PRO A 79 3.55 8.65 16.12
N TYR A 80 3.08 7.82 15.19
CA TYR A 80 3.26 8.04 13.77
C TYR A 80 2.28 9.13 13.30
N VAL A 81 2.81 10.20 12.70
CA VAL A 81 2.02 11.35 12.21
C VAL A 81 2.27 11.52 10.71
N PRO A 82 1.48 10.89 9.83
CA PRO A 82 1.62 11.06 8.39
C PRO A 82 1.07 12.42 7.93
N THR A 83 1.66 12.97 6.88
CA THR A 83 1.13 14.14 6.16
C THR A 83 0.81 13.76 4.72
N ASP A 84 -0.12 14.47 4.11
CA ASP A 84 -0.37 14.37 2.68
C ASP A 84 0.74 15.03 1.86
N TYR A 85 0.88 14.63 0.60
CA TYR A 85 1.94 15.10 -0.30
C TYR A 85 1.96 16.62 -0.51
N ASP A 86 0.83 17.29 -0.30
CA ASP A 86 0.66 18.74 -0.41
C ASP A 86 0.55 19.45 0.95
N ASN A 87 0.70 18.72 2.06
CA ASN A 87 0.55 19.20 3.42
C ASN A 87 -0.79 19.89 3.69
N LYS A 88 -1.87 19.43 3.04
CA LYS A 88 -3.24 19.93 3.25
C LYS A 88 -4.15 18.82 3.77
N GLU A 89 -5.14 19.23 4.55
CA GLU A 89 -6.21 18.38 5.05
C GLU A 89 -7.52 18.67 4.28
N ARG A 90 -8.31 17.64 4.02
CA ARG A 90 -9.60 17.74 3.29
C ARG A 90 -10.81 17.44 4.17
N GLY A 91 -10.61 17.19 5.47
CA GLY A 91 -11.70 16.85 6.38
C GLY A 91 -12.28 15.46 6.07
N MET A 92 -13.59 15.31 6.06
CA MET A 92 -14.20 14.03 5.68
C MET A 92 -14.24 13.87 4.16
N VAL A 93 -13.60 12.82 3.66
CA VAL A 93 -13.65 12.40 2.25
C VAL A 93 -14.21 11.00 2.12
N THR A 94 -14.67 10.60 0.95
CA THR A 94 -15.03 9.20 0.71
C THR A 94 -13.78 8.36 0.44
N VAL A 95 -13.85 7.05 0.69
CA VAL A 95 -12.77 6.11 0.33
C VAL A 95 -12.38 6.22 -1.15
N ARG A 96 -13.34 6.36 -2.07
CA ARG A 96 -13.03 6.56 -3.49
C ARG A 96 -12.27 7.86 -3.75
N THR A 97 -12.62 8.95 -3.07
CA THR A 97 -11.93 10.23 -3.19
C THR A 97 -10.51 10.13 -2.62
N ALA A 98 -10.36 9.51 -1.45
CA ALA A 98 -9.07 9.31 -0.81
C ALA A 98 -8.12 8.49 -1.68
N LEU A 99 -8.58 7.36 -2.23
CA LEU A 99 -7.78 6.53 -3.13
C LEU A 99 -7.46 7.27 -4.44
N ALA A 100 -8.44 7.95 -5.05
CA ALA A 100 -8.25 8.67 -6.30
C ALA A 100 -7.22 9.82 -6.20
N ASN A 101 -7.11 10.45 -5.03
CA ASN A 101 -6.13 11.51 -4.77
C ASN A 101 -4.88 10.98 -4.06
N SER A 102 -4.77 9.67 -3.83
CA SER A 102 -3.66 9.05 -3.13
C SER A 102 -3.35 9.72 -1.78
N LEU A 103 -4.37 10.01 -0.98
CA LEU A 103 -4.19 10.66 0.32
C LEU A 103 -3.50 9.68 1.31
N ASN A 104 -2.55 10.19 2.09
CA ASN A 104 -1.75 9.40 3.01
C ASN A 104 -2.51 9.13 4.31
N ILE A 105 -3.09 10.16 4.92
CA ILE A 105 -3.76 10.03 6.23
C ILE A 105 -4.91 9.02 6.16
N PRO A 106 -5.84 9.08 5.17
CA PRO A 106 -6.89 8.09 5.03
C PRO A 106 -6.38 6.66 4.75
N ALA A 107 -5.24 6.51 4.07
CA ALA A 107 -4.66 5.20 3.78
C ALA A 107 -4.10 4.55 5.06
N VAL A 108 -3.43 5.34 5.90
CA VAL A 108 -2.94 4.90 7.22
C VAL A 108 -4.10 4.50 8.11
N ARG A 109 -5.17 5.31 8.15
CA ARG A 109 -6.41 4.96 8.86
C ARG A 109 -7.08 3.70 8.31
N ALA A 110 -7.08 3.51 7.00
CA ALA A 110 -7.61 2.31 6.36
C ALA A 110 -6.83 1.05 6.78
N LEU A 111 -5.49 1.12 6.81
CA LEU A 111 -4.66 0.00 7.28
C LEU A 111 -4.86 -0.27 8.78
N GLN A 112 -4.97 0.78 9.60
CA GLN A 112 -5.28 0.63 11.01
C GLN A 112 -6.63 -0.05 11.23
N HIS A 113 -7.65 0.36 10.47
CA HIS A 113 -8.97 -0.26 10.50
C HIS A 113 -8.91 -1.72 10.05
N ALA A 114 -8.24 -2.02 8.94
CA ALA A 114 -8.10 -3.37 8.40
C ALA A 114 -7.33 -4.30 9.33
N GLY A 115 -6.27 -3.78 9.95
CA GLY A 115 -5.27 -4.55 10.67
C GLY A 115 -4.14 -5.04 9.76
N ILE A 116 -2.91 -4.96 10.26
CA ILE A 116 -1.69 -5.31 9.51
C ILE A 116 -1.70 -6.79 9.10
N SER A 117 -2.14 -7.69 9.99
CA SER A 117 -2.22 -9.13 9.67
C SER A 117 -3.15 -9.43 8.50
N ALA A 118 -4.33 -8.78 8.44
CA ALA A 118 -5.26 -8.95 7.33
C ALA A 118 -4.70 -8.40 6.01
N PHE A 119 -3.95 -7.30 6.09
CA PHE A 119 -3.26 -6.73 4.93
C PHE A 119 -2.16 -7.66 4.42
N LEU A 120 -1.34 -8.25 5.30
CA LEU A 120 -0.30 -9.21 4.92
C LEU A 120 -0.91 -10.48 4.28
N ASP A 121 -2.03 -11.01 4.82
CA ASP A 121 -2.77 -12.11 4.18
C ASP A 121 -3.28 -11.72 2.79
N THR A 122 -3.85 -10.52 2.66
CA THR A 122 -4.31 -10.00 1.35
C THR A 122 -3.16 -9.88 0.36
N ALA A 123 -2.02 -9.34 0.79
CA ALA A 123 -0.82 -9.22 -0.05
C ALA A 123 -0.30 -10.59 -0.50
N GLN A 124 -0.22 -11.56 0.42
CA GLN A 124 0.21 -12.91 0.13
C GLN A 124 -0.72 -13.62 -0.87
N ARG A 125 -2.04 -13.46 -0.73
CA ARG A 125 -3.04 -14.00 -1.68
C ARG A 125 -2.93 -13.39 -3.07
N LEU A 126 -2.40 -12.17 -3.18
CA LEU A 126 -2.13 -11.50 -4.45
C LEU A 126 -0.73 -11.80 -5.01
N GLY A 127 0.02 -12.71 -4.39
CA GLY A 127 1.35 -13.15 -4.84
C GLY A 127 2.52 -12.35 -4.27
N ILE A 128 2.28 -11.39 -3.38
CA ILE A 128 3.36 -10.63 -2.73
C ILE A 128 3.91 -11.47 -1.57
N SER A 129 5.05 -12.11 -1.79
CA SER A 129 5.71 -12.99 -0.81
C SER A 129 6.90 -12.35 -0.08
N THR A 130 7.29 -11.13 -0.42
CA THR A 130 8.48 -10.44 0.14
C THR A 130 8.20 -9.69 1.44
N LEU A 131 6.93 -9.50 1.81
CA LEU A 131 6.53 -8.85 3.05
C LEU A 131 6.56 -9.82 4.24
N THR A 132 7.76 -10.19 4.70
CA THR A 132 7.93 -11.28 5.69
C THR A 132 8.35 -10.82 7.10
N ARG A 133 8.67 -9.54 7.29
CA ARG A 133 9.12 -9.05 8.60
C ARG A 133 8.00 -9.04 9.63
N PRO A 134 8.28 -9.36 10.91
CA PRO A 134 7.26 -9.37 11.97
C PRO A 134 6.93 -7.98 12.53
N ASP A 135 7.74 -6.97 12.21
CA ASP A 135 7.74 -5.64 12.82
C ASP A 135 7.12 -4.56 11.92
N TYR A 136 6.32 -4.95 10.93
CA TYR A 136 5.64 -3.97 10.09
C TYR A 136 4.67 -3.11 10.91
N GLY A 137 4.77 -1.80 10.72
CA GLY A 137 3.85 -0.80 11.28
C GLY A 137 2.92 -0.21 10.21
N LEU A 138 2.17 0.83 10.60
CA LEU A 138 1.18 1.47 9.73
C LEU A 138 1.80 2.21 8.53
N SER A 139 3.10 2.46 8.54
CA SER A 139 3.84 2.98 7.38
C SER A 139 3.79 2.04 6.17
N LEU A 140 3.41 0.77 6.34
CA LEU A 140 3.08 -0.13 5.22
C LEU A 140 2.01 0.44 4.31
N ALA A 141 1.07 1.24 4.84
CA ALA A 141 0.03 1.88 4.03
C ALA A 141 0.60 2.84 2.97
N LEU A 142 1.84 3.30 3.19
CA LEU A 142 2.58 4.20 2.32
C LEU A 142 3.76 3.51 1.60
N GLY A 143 3.85 2.18 1.69
CA GLY A 143 4.82 1.39 0.93
C GLY A 143 6.15 1.15 1.64
N ALA A 144 6.21 1.18 2.97
CA ALA A 144 7.44 0.91 3.75
C ALA A 144 7.91 -0.56 3.77
N GLY A 145 7.44 -1.38 2.82
CA GLY A 145 7.84 -2.76 2.62
C GLY A 145 8.23 -2.99 1.16
N GLU A 146 9.29 -3.76 0.92
CA GLU A 146 9.82 -3.95 -0.42
C GLU A 146 9.10 -5.07 -1.17
N ILE A 147 8.63 -4.78 -2.38
CA ILE A 147 7.98 -5.73 -3.29
C ILE A 147 8.62 -5.60 -4.69
N PRO A 148 8.79 -6.70 -5.44
CA PRO A 148 9.18 -6.61 -6.85
C PRO A 148 8.02 -6.10 -7.70
N LEU A 149 8.31 -5.68 -8.94
CA LEU A 149 7.28 -5.27 -9.89
C LEU A 149 6.47 -6.47 -10.40
N ILE A 150 7.10 -7.64 -10.52
CA ILE A 150 6.51 -8.91 -10.98
C ILE A 150 7.06 -10.10 -10.21
#